data_AF-A0A3N5RQX9-F1
#
_entry.id   AF-A0A3N5RQX9-F1
#
_cell.length_a   1.000
_cell.length_b   1.000
_cell.length_c   1.000
_cell.angle_alpha   90.00
_cell.angle_beta   90.00
_cell.angle_gamma   90.00
#
_symmetry.space_group_name_H-M   'P 1'
#
loop_
_entity.id
_entity.type
_entity.pdbx_description
1 polymer ?
#
loop_
_entity_poly.entity_id
_entity_poly.type
_entity_poly.pdbx_seq_one_letter_code
_entity_poly.pdbx_strand_id
1 'polypeptide(L)' 'MERLFNLREGIGGSQDKLPWRFTHEQLLQGNKRSVVPMDKMLPKYYRLRGWDRSGVPTGKTLRRLGLDGL' A
#
# COMPACT_ATOMS: atom_id res chain seq x y z
N MET A 1 12.54 4.82 -6.17
CA MET A 1 13.29 3.70 -6.75
C MET A 1 12.92 2.37 -6.09
N GLU A 2 12.98 2.25 -4.75
CA GLU A 2 12.67 1.02 -3.99
C GLU A 2 11.37 0.31 -4.40
N ARG A 3 10.25 1.04 -4.54
CA ARG A 3 8.97 0.41 -4.95
C ARG A 3 9.07 -0.27 -6.33
N LEU A 4 9.80 0.32 -7.28
CA LEU A 4 9.95 -0.25 -8.63
C LEU A 4 10.83 -1.49 -8.60
N PHE A 5 11.89 -1.47 -7.79
CA PHE A 5 12.71 -2.66 -7.55
C PHE A 5 11.85 -3.79 -6.96
N ASN A 6 11.09 -3.52 -5.90
CA ASN A 6 10.21 -4.52 -5.29
C ASN A 6 9.21 -5.09 -6.31
N LEU A 7 8.57 -4.25 -7.12
CA LEU A 7 7.65 -4.71 -8.16
C LEU A 7 8.35 -5.61 -9.20
N ARG A 8 9.58 -5.27 -9.60
CA ARG A 8 10.40 -6.09 -10.50
C ARG A 8 10.73 -7.46 -9.90
N GLU A 9 11.04 -7.50 -8.60
CA GLU A 9 11.33 -8.73 -7.87
C GLU A 9 10.06 -9.49 -7.43
N GLY A 10 8.88 -9.10 -7.91
CA GLY A 10 7.61 -9.78 -7.63
C GLY A 10 6.95 -9.42 -6.31
N ILE A 11 7.44 -8.38 -5.61
CA ILE A 11 6.82 -7.83 -4.40
C ILE A 11 5.84 -6.72 -4.77
N GLY A 12 4.54 -7.06 -4.75
CA GLY A 12 3.46 -6.18 -5.21
C GLY A 12 2.37 -5.88 -4.19
N GLY A 13 1.29 -5.24 -4.65
CA GLY A 13 0.18 -4.80 -3.80
C GLY A 13 -0.51 -5.91 -3.01
N SER A 14 -0.44 -7.16 -3.45
CA SER A 14 -0.99 -8.33 -2.74
C SER A 14 -0.24 -8.67 -1.45
N GLN A 15 1.00 -8.19 -1.31
CA GLN A 15 1.84 -8.36 -0.13
C GLN A 15 1.80 -7.14 0.81
N ASP A 16 1.21 -6.02 0.40
CA ASP A 16 1.04 -4.82 1.22
C ASP A 16 -0.10 -5.03 2.25
N LYS A 17 0.10 -5.98 3.17
CA LYS A 17 -0.89 -6.41 4.16
C LYS A 17 -0.26 -6.55 5.54
N LEU A 18 -1.09 -6.35 6.56
CA LEU A 18 -0.72 -6.68 7.94
C LEU A 18 -1.12 -8.13 8.26
N PRO A 19 -0.46 -8.77 9.24
CA PRO A 19 -0.95 -10.02 9.81
C PRO A 19 -2.42 -9.93 10.26
N TRP A 20 -3.13 -11.05 10.18
CA TRP A 20 -4.58 -11.14 10.44
C TRP A 20 -4.99 -10.54 11.79
N ARG A 21 -4.19 -10.83 12.82
CA ARG A 21 -4.38 -10.32 14.19
C ARG A 21 -4.57 -8.80 14.25
N PHE A 22 -3.84 -8.02 13.45
CA PHE A 22 -3.96 -6.55 13.48
C PHE A 22 -5.23 -6.01 12.80
N THR A 23 -5.81 -6.77 11.88
CA THR A 23 -6.94 -6.33 11.06
C THR A 23 -8.27 -6.92 11.50
N HIS A 24 -8.25 -7.99 12.30
CA HIS A 24 -9.45 -8.75 12.67
C HIS A 24 -9.61 -9.00 14.17
N GLU A 25 -8.54 -8.95 14.98
CA GLU A 25 -8.63 -9.11 16.43
C GLU A 25 -8.61 -7.75 17.13
N GLN A 26 -9.56 -7.53 18.03
CA GLN A 26 -9.60 -6.31 18.83
C GLN A 26 -8.42 -6.29 19.81
N LEU A 27 -7.58 -5.26 19.72
CA LEU A 27 -6.52 -5.05 20.70
C LEU A 27 -7.09 -4.71 22.08
N LEU A 28 -8.18 -3.94 22.13
CA LEU A 28 -8.90 -3.58 23.35
C LEU A 28 -10.26 -4.27 23.34
N GLN A 29 -10.51 -5.12 24.33
CA GLN A 29 -11.74 -5.89 24.44
C GLN A 29 -12.97 -4.96 24.41
N GLY A 30 -13.92 -5.27 23.53
CA GLY A 30 -15.16 -4.50 23.36
C GLY A 30 -15.02 -3.27 22.45
N ASN A 31 -13.80 -2.85 22.09
CA ASN A 31 -13.60 -1.74 21.18
C ASN A 31 -13.34 -2.22 19.74
N LYS A 32 -14.40 -2.24 18.92
CA LYS A 32 -14.32 -2.59 17.49
C LYS A 32 -13.42 -1.67 16.67
N ARG A 33 -13.06 -0.48 17.15
CA ARG A 33 -12.14 0.46 16.45
C ARG A 33 -10.68 0.18 16.76
N SER A 34 -10.39 -0.78 17.63
CA SER A 34 -9.03 -1.18 17.98
C SER A 34 -8.38 -2.14 16.96
N VAL A 35 -9.06 -2.45 15.84
CA VAL A 35 -8.48 -3.09 14.66
C VAL A 35 -8.01 -2.04 13.66
N VAL A 36 -6.97 -2.36 12.88
CA VAL A 36 -6.47 -1.48 11.81
C VAL A 36 -7.39 -1.57 10.59
N PRO A 37 -8.02 -0.48 10.13
CA PRO A 37 -8.89 -0.48 8.95
C PRO A 37 -8.07 -0.44 7.65
N MET A 38 -7.32 -1.52 7.39
CA MET A 38 -6.34 -1.61 6.30
C MET A 38 -6.99 -1.44 4.91
N ASP A 39 -8.20 -1.95 4.74
CA ASP A 39 -9.05 -1.81 3.55
C ASP A 39 -9.32 -0.35 3.17
N LYS A 40 -9.39 0.55 4.15
CA LYS A 40 -9.61 1.99 3.95
C LYS A 40 -8.29 2.77 3.86
N MET A 41 -7.29 2.35 4.63
CA MET A 41 -6.00 3.05 4.70
C MET A 41 -5.15 2.85 3.45
N LEU A 42 -5.05 1.62 2.95
CA LEU A 42 -4.16 1.30 1.84
C LEU A 42 -4.53 2.01 0.52
N PRO A 43 -5.81 2.04 0.09
CA PRO A 43 -6.18 2.78 -1.12
C PRO A 43 -5.91 4.29 -1.00
N LYS A 44 -6.13 4.87 0.19
CA LYS A 44 -5.83 6.28 0.46
C LYS A 44 -4.33 6.54 0.35
N TYR A 45 -3.52 5.63 0.90
CA TYR A 45 -2.07 5.70 0.82
C TYR A 45 -1.56 5.67 -0.63
N TYR A 46 -2.01 4.71 -1.45
CA TYR A 46 -1.64 4.65 -2.87
C TYR A 46 -2.00 5.92 -3.63
N ARG A 47 -3.21 6.44 -3.43
CA ARG A 47 -3.63 7.70 -4.05
C ARG A 47 -2.71 8.85 -3.67
N LEU A 48 -2.36 8.99 -2.39
CA LEU A 48 -1.46 10.05 -1.91
C LEU A 48 -0.03 9.90 -2.48
N ARG A 49 0.45 8.67 -2.66
CA ARG A 49 1.74 8.38 -3.31
C ARG A 49 1.70 8.58 -4.83
N GLY A 50 0.53 8.78 -5.42
CA GLY A 50 0.32 8.83 -6.87
C GLY A 50 0.51 7.47 -7.54
N TRP A 51 0.09 6.41 -6.85
CA TRP A 51 0.08 5.03 -7.32
C TRP A 51 -1.36 4.63 -7.68
N ASP A 52 -1.50 3.61 -8.52
CA ASP A 52 -2.78 3.03 -8.87
C ASP A 52 -3.32 2.10 -7.76
N ARG A 53 -4.48 1.48 -8.02
CA ARG A 53 -5.12 0.57 -7.05
C ARG A 53 -4.33 -0.71 -6.79
N SER A 54 -3.42 -1.08 -7.69
CA SER A 54 -2.53 -2.24 -7.56
C SER A 54 -1.23 -1.89 -6.82
N GLY A 55 -1.06 -0.63 -6.41
CA GLY A 55 0.14 -0.14 -5.74
C GLY A 55 1.31 0.09 -6.69
N VAL A 56 1.04 0.35 -7.97
CA VAL A 56 2.05 0.66 -8.99
C VAL A 56 2.13 2.18 -9.18
N PRO A 57 3.33 2.79 -9.11
CA PRO A 57 3.48 4.21 -9.40
C PRO A 57 2.96 4.57 -10.79
N THR A 58 2.09 5.58 -10.89
CA THR A 58 1.55 6.02 -12.18
C THR A 58 2.63 6.68 -13.04
N GLY A 59 2.46 6.70 -14.37
CA GLY A 59 3.37 7.39 -15.28
C GLY A 59 3.55 8.89 -14.95
N LYS A 60 2.50 9.56 -14.43
CA LYS A 60 2.61 10.94 -13.92
C LYS A 60 3.60 11.03 -12.76
N THR A 61 3.54 10.08 -11.82
CA THR A 61 4.46 10.02 -10.69
C THR A 61 5.88 9.68 -11.13
N LEU A 62 6.05 8.75 -12.08
CA LEU A 62 7.36 8.39 -12.62
C LEU A 62 8.06 9.57 -13.29
N ARG A 63 7.36 10.28 -14.19
CA ARG A 63 7.88 11.49 -14.83
C ARG A 63 8.27 12.57 -13.82
N ARG A 64 7.40 12.84 -12.84
CA ARG A 64 7.68 13.82 -11.77
C ARG A 64 8.93 13.48 -10.96
N LEU A 65 9.28 12.19 -10.86
CA LEU A 65 10.44 11.70 -10.12
C LEU A 65 11.66 11.42 -11.02
N GLY A 66 11.57 11.63 -12.34
CA GLY A 66 12.64 11.30 -13.30
C GLY A 66 12.94 9.80 -13.42
N LEU A 67 11.92 8.95 -13.30
CA LEU A 67 12.03 7.48 -13.30
C LEU A 67 11.31 6.82 -14.48
N ASP A 68 10.89 7.58 -15.47
CA ASP A 68 10.09 7.11 -16.62
C ASP A 68 10.91 6.47 -17.75
N GLY A 69 12.24 6.55 -17.70
CA GLY A 69 13.16 5.86 -18.60
C GLY A 69 13.72 4.54 -18.06
N LEU A 70 13.18 4.05 -16.93
CA LEU A 70 13.55 2.76 -16.32
C LEU A 70 12.67 1.61 -16.82
#